data_AF-A0A349Y7W5-F1
#
_entry.id   AF-A0A349Y7W5-F1
#
_cell.length_a   1.000
_cell.length_b   1.000
_cell.length_c   1.000
_cell.angle_alpha   90.00
_cell.angle_beta   90.00
_cell.angle_gamma   90.00
#
_symmetry.space_group_name_H-M   'P 1'
#
loop_
_entity.id
_entity.type
_entity.pdbx_description
1 polymer ?
#
loop_
_entity_poly.entity_id
_entity_poly.type
_entity_poly.pdbx_seq_one_letter_code
_entity_poly.pdbx_strand_id
1 'polypeptide(L)' 'ANGRIEHVDGDGVIGEQPRLRPGEDFRYTSGVMLETEHGTMQGHYDMVADDGTEFAAPIAPFVLTVPRTLH' A
#
# COMPACT_ATOMS: atom_id res chain seq x y z
N ALA A 1 19.37 0.78 -5.07
CA ALA A 1 18.20 1.69 -5.20
C ALA A 1 18.69 2.99 -5.81
N ASN A 2 18.28 3.32 -7.03
CA ASN A 2 18.77 4.50 -7.76
C ASN A 2 18.16 5.83 -7.27
N GLY A 3 17.54 5.85 -6.07
CA GLY A 3 16.87 7.03 -5.51
C GLY A 3 15.61 7.47 -6.27
N ARG A 4 15.16 6.71 -7.28
CA ARG A 4 13.96 7.01 -8.07
C ARG A 4 12.72 6.74 -7.22
N ILE A 5 11.89 7.77 -7.04
CA ILE A 5 10.62 7.71 -6.30
C ILE A 5 9.49 7.74 -7.31
N GLU A 6 8.58 6.77 -7.23
CA GLU A 6 7.30 6.78 -7.92
C GLU A 6 6.20 7.06 -6.89
N HIS A 7 5.29 7.97 -7.23
CA HIS A 7 4.11 8.24 -6.42
C HIS A 7 2.89 7.65 -7.12
N VAL A 8 2.06 6.96 -6.36
CA VAL A 8 0.84 6.32 -6.86
C VAL A 8 -0.29 6.75 -5.94
N ASP A 9 -1.23 7.50 -6.49
CA ASP A 9 -2.46 7.93 -5.82
C ASP A 9 -3.65 7.49 -6.67
N GLY A 10 -4.74 7.13 -6.00
CA GLY A 10 -5.98 6.73 -6.65
C GLY A 10 -7.07 6.41 -5.64
N ASP A 11 -8.31 6.44 -6.13
CA ASP A 11 -9.47 6.20 -5.29
C ASP A 11 -9.57 4.72 -4.91
N GLY A 12 -9.56 4.46 -3.60
CA GLY A 12 -9.70 3.13 -3.04
C GLY A 12 -8.52 2.20 -3.35
N VAL A 13 -8.79 0.90 -3.28
CA VAL A 13 -7.83 -0.18 -3.53
C VAL A 13 -8.42 -1.14 -4.53
N ILE A 14 -7.68 -1.52 -5.57
CA ILE A 14 -8.15 -2.43 -6.65
C ILE A 14 -9.49 -2.01 -7.32
N GLY A 15 -9.87 -0.73 -7.25
CA GLY A 15 -11.15 -0.22 -7.75
C GLY A 15 -12.30 -0.32 -6.75
N GLU A 16 -12.03 -0.68 -5.50
CA GLU A 16 -13.00 -0.81 -4.41
C GLU A 16 -12.71 0.18 -3.27
N GLN A 17 -13.77 0.65 -2.62
CA GLN A 17 -13.70 1.42 -1.38
C GLN A 17 -14.39 0.61 -0.26
N PRO A 18 -13.68 -0.34 0.37
CA PRO A 18 -14.28 -1.23 1.36
C PRO A 18 -14.62 -0.46 2.64
N ARG A 19 -15.84 -0.66 3.14
CA ARG A 19 -16.25 -0.22 4.48
C ARG A 19 -15.99 -1.35 5.48
N LEU A 20 -15.11 -1.10 6.44
CA LEU A 20 -14.75 -2.06 7.49
C LEU A 20 -15.56 -1.79 8.76
N ARG A 21 -16.32 -2.78 9.24
CA ARG A 21 -16.89 -2.72 10.59
C ARG A 21 -15.83 -3.06 11.64
N PRO A 22 -16.06 -2.70 12.92
CA PRO A 22 -15.16 -3.10 13.99
C PRO A 22 -14.91 -4.61 13.99
N GLY A 23 -13.63 -5.01 13.87
CA GLY A 23 -13.20 -6.40 13.83
C GLY A 23 -13.25 -7.07 12.45
N GLU A 24 -13.65 -6.36 11.40
CA GLU A 24 -13.55 -6.84 10.02
C GLU A 24 -12.18 -6.49 9.41
N ASP A 25 -11.67 -7.40 8.60
CA ASP A 25 -10.44 -7.23 7.82
C ASP A 25 -10.77 -7.25 6.33
N PHE A 26 -10.08 -6.42 5.55
CA PHE A 26 -10.06 -6.51 4.09
C PHE A 26 -8.64 -6.76 3.60
N ARG A 27 -8.48 -7.76 2.73
CA ARG A 27 -7.18 -8.17 2.20
C ARG A 27 -7.25 -8.18 0.68
N TYR A 28 -6.29 -7.51 0.06
CA TYR A 28 -6.12 -7.49 -1.38
C TYR A 28 -4.66 -7.72 -1.76
N THR A 29 -4.42 -8.01 -3.04
CA THR A 29 -3.08 -8.12 -3.61
C THR A 29 -2.99 -7.19 -4.80
N SER A 30 -1.94 -6.37 -4.85
CA SER A 30 -1.58 -5.55 -6.01
C SER A 30 -0.14 -5.85 -6.42
N GLY A 31 0.28 -5.31 -7.57
CA GLY A 31 1.64 -5.45 -8.09
C GLY A 31 2.24 -4.10 -8.46
N VAL A 32 3.56 -4.02 -8.38
CA VAL A 32 4.35 -2.88 -8.85
C VAL A 32 5.53 -3.42 -9.65
N MET A 33 5.87 -2.74 -10.75
CA MET A 33 7.06 -3.06 -11.55
C MET A 33 8.22 -2.20 -11.04
N LEU A 34 9.23 -2.83 -10.45
CA LEU A 34 10.45 -2.15 -10.04
C LEU A 34 11.55 -2.38 -11.07
N GLU A 35 12.23 -1.31 -11.48
CA GLU A 35 13.42 -1.40 -12.34
C GLU A 35 14.67 -1.90 -11.59
N THR A 36 14.60 -2.04 -10.27
CA THR A 36 15.73 -2.41 -9.40
C THR A 36 15.43 -3.67 -8.57
N GLU A 37 16.46 -4.46 -8.26
CA GLU A 37 16.32 -5.69 -7.44
C GLU A 37 15.72 -5.44 -6.04
N HIS A 38 15.98 -4.27 -5.46
CA HIS A 38 15.49 -3.86 -4.14
C HIS A 38 14.82 -2.47 -4.19
N GLY A 39 13.69 -2.32 -3.51
CA GLY A 39 12.96 -1.05 -3.35
C GLY A 39 12.27 -0.95 -1.99
N THR A 40 11.68 0.20 -1.69
CA THR A 40 10.89 0.43 -0.47
C THR A 40 9.53 1.01 -0.86
N MET A 41 8.45 0.54 -0.25
CA MET A 41 7.13 1.16 -0.34
C MET A 41 6.70 1.72 1.01
N GLN A 42 6.04 2.87 0.98
CA GLN A 42 5.46 3.55 2.13
C GLN A 42 4.31 4.42 1.65
N GLY A 43 3.36 4.76 2.52
CA GLY A 43 2.23 5.60 2.14
C GLY A 43 1.20 5.74 3.25
N HIS A 44 -0.02 6.04 2.88
CA HIS A 44 -1.18 6.03 3.76
C HIS A 44 -2.44 5.75 2.93
N TYR A 45 -3.53 5.39 3.60
CA TYR A 45 -4.87 5.47 3.04
C TYR A 45 -5.60 6.66 3.65
N ASP A 46 -6.33 7.39 2.83
CA ASP A 46 -7.34 8.32 3.30
C ASP A 46 -8.61 7.55 3.62
N MET A 47 -9.06 7.67 4.87
CA MET A 47 -10.19 6.94 5.43
C MET A 47 -11.25 7.92 5.88
N VAL A 48 -12.51 7.49 5.80
CA VAL A 48 -13.66 8.23 6.34
C VAL A 48 -14.35 7.34 7.37
N ALA A 49 -14.48 7.83 8.60
CA ALA A 49 -15.22 7.17 9.67
C ALA A 49 -16.74 7.29 9.44
N ASP A 50 -17.52 6.45 10.14
CA ASP A 50 -18.99 6.44 10.02
C ASP A 50 -19.65 7.77 10.41
N ASP A 51 -18.98 8.61 11.19
CA ASP A 51 -19.42 9.96 11.56
C ASP A 51 -19.00 11.05 10.56
N GLY A 52 -18.33 10.67 9.46
CA GLY A 52 -17.80 11.55 8.44
C GLY A 52 -16.41 12.12 8.75
N THR A 53 -15.79 11.75 9.87
CA THR A 53 -14.42 12.19 10.19
C THR A 53 -13.41 11.58 9.23
N GLU A 54 -12.62 12.43 8.58
CA GLU A 54 -11.51 12.01 7.73
C GLU A 54 -10.24 11.77 8.56
N PHE A 55 -9.53 10.69 8.27
CA PHE A 55 -8.24 10.39 8.89
C PHE A 55 -7.33 9.59 7.97
N ALA A 56 -6.01 9.76 8.14
CA ALA A 56 -5.02 8.99 7.42
C ALA A 56 -4.66 7.71 8.21
N ALA A 57 -4.68 6.57 7.53
CA ALA A 57 -4.16 5.30 8.04
C ALA A 57 -2.74 5.06 7.48
N PRO A 58 -1.67 5.23 8.27
CA PRO A 58 -0.30 5.16 7.76
C PRO A 58 0.11 3.73 7.40
N ILE A 59 0.79 3.59 6.25
CA ILE A 59 1.45 2.37 5.81
C ILE A 59 2.95 2.53 6.11
N ALA A 60 3.43 1.81 7.13
CA ALA A 60 4.84 1.85 7.51
C ALA A 60 5.74 1.39 6.35
N PRO A 61 6.95 1.96 6.20
CA PRO A 61 7.87 1.55 5.14
C PRO A 61 8.20 0.06 5.21
N PHE A 62 8.10 -0.63 4.07
CA PHE A 62 8.50 -2.03 3.94
C PHE A 62 9.32 -2.25 2.66
N VAL A 63 10.19 -3.26 2.70
CA VAL A 63 11.16 -3.53 1.63
C VAL A 63 10.58 -4.53 0.64
N LEU A 64 10.72 -4.22 -0.64
CA LEU A 64 10.51 -5.15 -1.75
C LEU A 64 11.86 -5.69 -2.20
N THR A 65 12.04 -7.01 -2.12
CA THR A 65 13.25 -7.69 -2.58
C THR A 65 12.89 -8.88 -3.46
N VAL A 66 13.60 -9.05 -4.58
CA VAL A 66 13.55 -10.32 -5.31
C VAL A 66 14.19 -11.40 -4.43
N PRO A 67 13.52 -12.52 -4.14
CA PRO A 67 14.11 -13.60 -3.37
C PRO A 67 15.32 -14.16 -4.14
N ARG A 68 16.52 -13.98 -3.57
CA ARG A 68 17.73 -14.66 -4.05
C ARG A 68 17.59 -16.14 -3.71
N THR A 69 17.26 -16.97 -4.69
CA THR A 69 17.43 -18.42 -4.59
C THR A 69 18.93 -18.73 -4.60
N LEU A 70 19.51 -19.00 -3.43
CA LEU A 70 20.79 -19.71 -3.35
C LEU A 70 20.53 -21.17 -3.73
N HIS A 71 21.14 -21.61 -4.84
CA HIS A 71 21.29 -23.02 -5.19
C HIS A 71 22.52 -23.60 -4.50
#